data_AF-A2CC06-F1
#
_entry.id   AF-A2CC06-F1
#
_cell.length_a   1.000
_cell.length_b   1.000
_cell.length_c   1.000
_cell.angle_alpha   90.00
_cell.angle_beta   90.00
_cell.angle_gamma   90.00
#
_symmetry.space_group_name_H-M   'P 1'
#
loop_
_entity.id
_entity.type
_entity.pdbx_description
1 polymer ?
#
loop_
_entity_poly.entity_id
_entity_poly.type
_entity_poly.pdbx_seq_one_letter_code
_entity_poly.pdbx_strand_id
1 'polypeptide(L)'
;MIHHYSNYANYSRLQSDGISEWHPSFLQLASSLKGCSKRYAWFCQNYQHQSKSGSRCHWGSRMLKRLAEKGRGRQSKKNRVSPGQQKLPFAFDIRLNQIPEDWHQVAVKFRRANGIRDGDTRMLLS
;
A
#
# COMPACT_ATOMS: atom_id res chain seq x y z
N MET A 1 12.67 -21.13 18.24
CA MET A 1 13.36 -22.08 17.34
C MET A 1 13.60 -21.36 16.01
N ILE A 2 14.58 -20.45 15.93
CA ILE A 2 14.66 -19.42 14.85
C ILE A 2 15.99 -19.49 14.09
N HIS A 3 16.53 -20.66 13.71
CA HIS A 3 17.81 -20.68 12.98
C HIS A 3 17.96 -21.75 11.90
N HIS A 4 16.87 -22.34 11.39
CA HIS A 4 17.03 -23.38 10.36
C HIS A 4 17.35 -22.84 8.95
N TYR A 5 17.01 -21.58 8.63
CA TYR A 5 17.14 -21.03 7.28
C TYR A 5 17.91 -19.70 7.17
N SER A 6 18.51 -19.20 8.25
CA SER A 6 19.35 -17.99 8.19
C SER A 6 20.77 -18.33 7.74
N ASN A 7 21.40 -17.47 6.93
CA ASN A 7 22.79 -17.60 6.48
C ASN A 7 23.79 -17.73 7.66
N TYR A 8 23.38 -17.33 8.86
CA TYR A 8 24.16 -17.41 10.09
C TYR A 8 23.84 -18.63 10.98
N ALA A 9 23.10 -19.61 10.46
CA ALA A 9 22.76 -20.83 11.19
C ALA A 9 24.00 -21.61 11.65
N ASN A 10 25.14 -21.52 10.93
CA ASN A 10 26.36 -22.24 11.26
C ASN A 10 26.90 -21.87 12.66
N TYR A 11 26.73 -20.62 13.12
CA TYR A 11 27.11 -20.21 14.49
C TYR A 11 26.47 -21.06 15.58
N SER A 12 25.31 -21.67 15.33
CA SER A 12 24.62 -22.55 16.29
C SER A 12 25.09 -24.00 16.25
N ARG A 13 25.56 -24.48 15.10
CA ARG A 13 25.91 -25.89 14.86
C ARG A 13 27.37 -26.18 15.16
N LEU A 14 28.21 -25.14 15.27
CA LEU A 14 29.65 -25.25 15.54
C LEU A 14 30.33 -26.20 14.53
N GLN A 15 29.82 -26.23 13.30
CA GLN A 15 30.24 -27.20 12.31
C GLN A 15 31.61 -26.77 11.77
N SER A 16 32.60 -27.64 11.94
CA SER A 16 33.90 -27.53 11.29
C SER A 16 33.76 -28.12 9.89
N ASP A 17 33.20 -27.34 8.97
CA ASP A 17 33.11 -27.69 7.55
C ASP A 17 34.42 -27.42 6.78
N GLY A 18 35.43 -26.81 7.43
CA GLY A 18 36.74 -26.50 6.85
C GLY A 18 36.71 -25.30 5.89
N ILE A 19 35.57 -24.63 5.78
CA ILE A 19 35.33 -23.54 4.81
C ILE A 19 34.79 -22.31 5.55
N SER A 20 34.02 -22.49 6.62
CA SER A 20 33.45 -21.39 7.37
C SER A 20 34.45 -20.77 8.33
N GLU A 21 34.98 -19.61 7.96
CA GLU A 21 35.74 -18.74 8.86
C GLU A 21 34.79 -17.95 9.77
N TRP A 22 35.01 -18.04 11.08
CA TRP A 22 34.22 -17.29 12.06
C TRP A 22 34.63 -15.82 12.07
N HIS A 23 33.67 -14.91 11.91
CA HIS A 23 33.95 -13.46 11.94
C HIS A 23 34.61 -13.04 13.28
N PRO A 24 35.62 -12.16 13.29
CA PRO A 24 36.36 -11.79 14.52
C PRO A 24 35.45 -11.27 15.64
N SER A 25 34.41 -10.50 15.31
CA SER A 25 33.44 -10.02 16.32
C SER A 25 32.65 -11.16 17.00
N PHE A 26 32.43 -12.29 16.32
CA PHE A 26 31.80 -13.46 16.93
C PHE A 26 32.75 -14.15 17.91
N LEU A 27 34.04 -14.26 17.55
CA LEU A 27 35.07 -14.84 18.41
C LEU A 27 35.33 -14.02 19.68
N GLN A 28 35.10 -12.70 19.63
CA GLN A 28 35.20 -11.82 20.79
C GLN A 28 34.06 -12.02 21.82
N LEU A 29 32.98 -12.74 21.48
CA LEU A 29 31.84 -12.90 22.38
C LEU A 29 32.19 -13.70 23.63
N ALA A 30 33.07 -14.70 23.54
CA ALA A 30 33.49 -15.53 24.66
C ALA A 30 34.86 -16.17 24.39
N SER A 31 35.51 -16.71 25.42
CA SER A 31 36.79 -17.42 25.30
C SER A 31 36.68 -18.79 24.61
N SER A 32 35.47 -19.29 24.35
CA SER A 32 35.24 -20.58 23.70
C SER A 32 34.18 -20.48 22.62
N LEU A 33 34.34 -21.24 21.54
CA LEU A 33 33.42 -21.25 20.40
C LEU A 33 31.97 -21.61 20.82
N LYS A 34 31.82 -22.57 21.75
CA LYS A 34 30.53 -22.93 22.35
C LYS A 34 29.93 -21.77 23.15
N GLY A 35 30.77 -21.01 23.85
CA GLY A 35 30.36 -19.77 24.53
C GLY A 35 29.88 -18.69 23.56
N CYS A 36 30.60 -18.50 22.44
CA CYS A 36 30.22 -17.56 21.39
C CYS A 36 28.87 -17.93 20.78
N SER A 37 28.66 -19.22 20.46
CA SER A 37 27.40 -19.74 19.96
C SER A 37 26.23 -19.48 20.91
N LYS A 38 26.41 -19.75 22.20
CA LYS A 38 25.38 -19.51 23.22
C LYS A 38 25.05 -18.02 23.35
N ARG A 39 26.05 -17.14 23.37
CA ARG A 39 25.86 -15.69 23.43
C ARG A 39 25.20 -15.14 22.17
N TYR A 40 25.58 -15.65 21.00
CA TYR A 40 24.96 -15.29 19.73
C TYR A 40 23.51 -15.74 19.64
N ALA A 41 23.19 -16.96 20.08
CA ALA A 41 21.81 -17.44 20.15
C ALA A 41 20.95 -16.57 21.08
N TRP A 42 21.49 -16.16 22.23
CA TRP A 42 20.83 -15.22 23.12
C TRP A 42 20.63 -13.85 22.46
N PHE A 43 21.65 -13.33 21.77
CA PHE A 43 21.53 -12.09 20.98
C PHE A 43 20.39 -12.19 19.96
N CYS A 44 20.33 -13.27 19.18
CA CYS A 44 19.27 -13.45 18.19
C CYS A 44 17.87 -13.55 18.80
N GLN A 45 17.71 -14.18 19.96
CA GLN A 45 16.42 -14.26 20.65
C GLN A 45 15.93 -12.88 21.12
N ASN A 46 16.86 -12.03 21.56
CA ASN A 46 16.55 -10.68 22.02
C ASN A 46 16.53 -9.65 20.88
N TYR A 47 17.14 -9.97 19.74
CA TYR A 47 17.07 -9.18 18.52
C TYR A 47 15.67 -9.34 17.90
N GLN A 48 14.70 -8.67 18.51
CA GLN A 48 13.36 -8.54 17.95
C GLN A 48 13.28 -7.18 17.27
N HIS A 49 12.92 -7.20 15.98
CA HIS A 49 12.59 -5.98 15.27
C HIS A 49 11.34 -5.37 15.92
N GLN A 50 11.53 -4.35 16.75
CA GLN A 50 10.43 -3.56 17.27
C GLN A 50 9.68 -2.99 16.07
N SER A 51 8.40 -3.35 15.92
CA SER A 51 7.58 -2.75 14.87
C SER A 51 7.65 -1.24 15.04
N LYS A 52 8.15 -0.53 14.02
CA LYS A 52 8.08 0.93 14.00
C LYS A 52 6.64 1.29 14.30
N SER A 53 6.40 2.05 15.38
CA SER A 53 5.05 2.49 15.70
C SER A 53 4.50 3.18 14.45
N GLY A 54 3.43 2.62 13.90
CA GLY A 54 2.82 3.19 12.71
C GLY A 54 2.43 4.62 13.04
N SER A 55 2.99 5.60 12.33
CA SER A 55 2.50 6.97 12.42
C SER A 55 1.01 6.95 12.11
N ARG A 56 0.17 7.42 13.05
CA ARG A 56 -1.28 7.49 12.82
C ARG A 56 -1.49 8.44 11.64
N CYS A 57 -1.76 7.85 10.47
CA CYS A 57 -2.06 8.58 9.26
C CYS A 57 -3.42 9.29 9.42
N HIS A 58 -3.40 10.53 9.88
CA HIS A 58 -4.61 11.33 10.10
C HIS A 58 -5.26 11.84 8.80
N TRP A 59 -4.69 11.51 7.63
CA TRP A 59 -5.27 11.87 6.34
C TRP A 59 -6.72 11.38 6.23
N GLY A 60 -6.98 10.11 6.59
CA GLY A 60 -8.32 9.52 6.56
C GLY A 60 -9.28 10.22 7.52
N SER A 61 -8.93 10.34 8.81
CA SER A 61 -9.81 10.95 9.82
C SER A 61 -10.07 12.44 9.56
N ARG A 62 -9.08 13.21 9.10
CA ARG A 62 -9.26 14.64 8.76
C ARG A 62 -10.14 14.80 7.52
N MET A 63 -9.99 13.93 6.52
CA MET A 63 -10.81 13.97 5.30
C MET A 63 -12.27 13.60 5.59
N LEU A 64 -12.51 12.51 6.34
CA LEU A 64 -13.85 12.09 6.76
C LEU A 64 -14.57 13.15 7.58
N LYS A 65 -13.89 13.77 8.56
CA LYS A 65 -14.46 14.87 9.35
C LYS A 65 -14.87 16.05 8.47
N ARG A 66 -14.01 16.47 7.53
CA ARG A 66 -14.30 17.55 6.57
C ARG A 66 -15.47 17.22 5.63
N LEU A 67 -15.63 15.96 5.23
CA LEU A 67 -16.74 15.52 4.37
C LEU A 67 -18.06 15.49 5.15
N ALA A 68 -18.05 14.97 6.39
CA ALA A 68 -19.22 14.95 7.26
C ALA A 68 -19.69 16.38 7.64
N GLU A 69 -18.76 17.30 7.87
CA GLU A 69 -19.05 18.72 8.12
C GLU A 69 -19.61 19.42 6.88
N LYS A 70 -19.09 19.11 5.68
CA LYS A 70 -19.58 19.68 4.40
C LYS A 70 -20.91 19.06 3.93
N GLY A 71 -21.23 17.83 4.33
CA GLY A 71 -22.46 17.14 3.95
C GLY A 71 -23.74 17.72 4.59
N ARG A 72 -23.60 18.52 5.65
CA ARG A 72 -24.73 19.13 6.39
C ARG A 72 -25.13 20.53 5.91
N GLY A 73 -24.42 21.10 4.94
CA GLY A 73 -24.68 22.46 4.46
C GLY A 73 -24.55 22.59 2.94
N ARG A 74 -25.66 23.00 2.31
CA ARG A 74 -25.82 23.46 0.92
C ARG A 74 -25.83 22.36 -0.16
N GLN A 75 -27.05 21.95 -0.48
CA GLN A 75 -27.54 22.02 -1.87
C GLN A 75 -27.09 23.36 -2.49
N SER A 76 -26.03 23.34 -3.33
CA SER A 76 -25.72 24.33 -4.38
C SER A 76 -24.26 24.15 -4.82
N LYS A 77 -23.97 23.08 -5.55
CA LYS A 77 -22.65 22.88 -6.19
C LYS A 77 -22.72 22.18 -7.54
N LYS A 78 -23.86 22.19 -8.24
CA LYS A 78 -23.96 21.53 -9.55
C LYS A 78 -22.98 22.14 -10.59
N ASN A 79 -22.56 23.41 -10.41
CA ASN A 79 -21.80 24.16 -11.44
C ASN A 79 -20.51 24.86 -10.94
N ARG A 80 -20.00 24.56 -9.73
CA ARG A 80 -18.77 25.21 -9.23
C ARG A 80 -17.53 24.39 -9.57
N VAL A 81 -16.61 25.02 -10.29
CA VAL A 81 -15.26 24.48 -10.53
C VAL A 81 -14.39 24.81 -9.33
N SER A 82 -13.64 23.83 -8.84
CA SER A 82 -12.78 24.02 -7.67
C SER A 82 -11.65 25.02 -7.97
N PRO A 83 -11.21 25.81 -6.99
CA PRO A 83 -10.04 26.68 -7.17
C PRO A 83 -8.84 25.86 -7.67
N GLY A 84 -8.24 26.29 -8.79
CA GLY A 84 -7.12 25.59 -9.45
C GLY A 84 -7.51 24.64 -10.60
N GLN A 85 -8.80 24.40 -10.84
CA GLN A 85 -9.25 23.69 -12.04
C GLN A 85 -9.70 24.68 -13.12
N GLN A 86 -9.24 24.48 -14.36
CA GLN A 86 -9.81 25.13 -15.54
C GLN A 86 -10.94 24.26 -16.10
N LYS A 87 -12.03 24.90 -16.57
CA LYS A 87 -13.04 24.18 -17.36
C LYS A 87 -12.42 23.74 -18.67
N LEU A 88 -12.59 22.47 -19.01
CA LEU A 88 -12.14 21.97 -20.30
C LEU A 88 -12.96 22.65 -21.41
N PRO A 89 -12.35 22.97 -22.56
CA PRO A 89 -13.00 23.61 -23.70
C PRO A 89 -14.10 22.77 -24.37
N PHE A 90 -14.52 21.64 -23.81
CA PHE A 90 -15.62 20.81 -24.30
C PHE A 90 -16.62 20.48 -23.18
N ALA A 91 -16.51 21.17 -22.03
CA ALA A 91 -17.46 21.06 -20.95
C ALA A 91 -18.81 21.77 -21.27
N PHE A 92 -18.91 22.43 -22.41
CA PHE A 92 -20.19 22.86 -22.99
C PHE A 92 -20.76 21.70 -23.81
N ASP A 93 -21.95 21.24 -23.44
CA ASP A 93 -22.79 20.32 -24.20
C ASP A 93 -22.02 19.29 -25.04
N ILE A 94 -21.44 18.28 -24.37
CA ILE A 94 -21.47 16.96 -24.97
C ILE A 94 -22.96 16.62 -25.07
N ARG A 95 -23.58 17.00 -26.19
CA ARG A 95 -24.83 16.38 -26.60
C ARG A 95 -24.49 14.90 -26.70
N LEU A 96 -24.80 14.14 -25.65
CA LEU A 96 -24.63 12.69 -25.58
C LEU A 96 -25.25 11.99 -26.81
N ASN A 97 -26.14 12.68 -27.51
CA ASN A 97 -26.78 12.27 -28.76
C ASN A 97 -25.93 12.50 -30.04
N GLN A 98 -24.70 12.99 -29.94
CA GLN A 98 -23.77 13.21 -31.07
C GLN A 98 -22.41 12.53 -30.87
N ILE A 99 -22.35 11.47 -30.06
CA ILE A 99 -21.14 10.63 -30.03
C ILE A 99 -21.10 9.84 -31.35
N PRO A 100 -20.03 9.95 -32.15
CA PRO A 100 -19.87 9.10 -33.33
C PRO A 100 -20.01 7.62 -32.95
N GLU A 101 -20.73 6.84 -33.74
CA GLU A 101 -21.07 5.44 -33.41
C GLU A 101 -19.84 4.60 -33.05
N ASP A 102 -18.72 4.83 -33.75
CA ASP A 102 -17.44 4.15 -33.49
C ASP A 102 -16.92 4.39 -32.06
N TRP A 103 -17.14 5.59 -31.52
CA TRP A 103 -16.72 5.96 -30.16
C TRP A 103 -17.66 5.38 -29.11
N HIS A 104 -18.94 5.24 -29.45
CA HIS A 104 -19.92 4.58 -28.58
C HIS A 104 -19.52 3.12 -28.31
N GLN A 105 -19.12 2.39 -29.35
CA GLN A 105 -18.69 1.00 -29.24
C GLN A 105 -17.46 0.84 -28.34
N VAL A 106 -16.48 1.73 -28.48
CA VAL A 106 -15.28 1.76 -27.62
C VAL A 106 -15.67 2.00 -26.16
N ALA A 107 -16.56 2.96 -25.90
CA ALA A 107 -17.03 3.27 -24.55
C ALA A 107 -17.81 2.10 -23.92
N VAL A 108 -18.67 1.42 -24.69
CA VAL A 108 -19.39 0.21 -24.24
C VAL A 108 -18.41 -0.91 -23.90
N LYS A 109 -17.42 -1.18 -24.74
CA LYS A 109 -16.39 -2.20 -24.51
C LYS A 109 -15.58 -1.91 -23.25
N PHE A 110 -15.19 -0.65 -23.05
CA PHE A 110 -14.46 -0.20 -21.87
C PHE A 110 -15.30 -0.37 -20.58
N ARG A 111 -16.58 0.00 -20.59
CA ARG A 111 -17.47 -0.17 -19.43
C ARG A 111 -17.66 -1.64 -19.06
N ARG A 112 -17.88 -2.51 -20.06
CA ARG A 112 -18.00 -3.96 -19.86
C ARG A 112 -16.74 -4.58 -19.27
N ALA A 113 -15.57 -4.20 -19.79
CA ALA A 113 -14.28 -4.68 -19.27
C ALA A 113 -14.03 -4.26 -17.81
N ASN A 114 -14.56 -3.10 -17.41
CA ASN A 114 -14.40 -2.55 -16.06
C ASN A 114 -15.57 -2.89 -15.11
N GLY A 115 -16.49 -3.77 -15.51
CA GLY A 115 -17.59 -4.24 -14.64
C GLY A 115 -18.63 -3.18 -14.28
N ILE A 116 -18.67 -2.04 -14.98
CA ILE A 116 -19.65 -0.98 -14.76
C ILE A 116 -20.98 -1.43 -15.39
N ARG A 117 -21.99 -1.73 -14.56
CA ARG A 117 -23.33 -2.12 -15.00
C ARG A 117 -24.14 -0.88 -15.41
N ASP A 118 -24.87 -0.97 -16.53
CA ASP A 118 -25.77 0.08 -17.06
C ASP A 118 -27.04 0.28 -16.19
N GLY A 119 -26.87 0.43 -14.88
CA GLY A 119 -27.97 0.52 -13.91
C GLY A 119 -28.63 1.90 -13.80
N ASP A 120 -28.06 2.95 -14.42
CA ASP A 120 -28.48 4.35 -14.20
C ASP A 120 -29.22 4.98 -15.39
N THR A 121 -29.66 4.21 -16.39
CA THR A 121 -30.36 4.76 -17.57
C THR A 121 -31.87 4.99 -17.35
N ARG A 122 -32.41 4.76 -16.15
CA ARG A 122 -33.87 4.93 -15.86
C ARG A 122 -34.28 6.33 -15.41
N MET A 123 -33.62 7.40 -15.84
CA MET A 123 -34.04 8.78 -15.51
C MET A 123 -34.09 9.75 -16.69
N LEU A 124 -34.33 9.28 -17.92
CA LEU A 124 -34.51 10.19 -19.08
C LEU A 124 -35.68 9.78 -20.01
N LEU A 125 -36.81 9.35 -19.44
CA LEU A 125 -38.11 9.39 -20.10
C LEU A 125 -39.20 9.71 -19.07
N SER A 126 -39.37 11.00 -18.77
CA SER A 126 -40.65 11.65 -18.44
C SER A 126 -40.52 13.15 -18.62
#